data_AF-A0A660V3P7-F1
#
_entry.id   AF-A0A660V3P7-F1
#
_cell.length_a   1.000
_cell.length_b   1.000
_cell.length_c   1.000
_cell.angle_alpha   90.00
_cell.angle_beta   90.00
_cell.angle_gamma   90.00
#
_symmetry.space_group_name_H-M   'P 1'
#
loop_
_entity.id
_entity.type
_entity.pdbx_description
1 polymer ?
#
loop_
_entity_poly.entity_id
_entity_poly.type
_entity_poly.pdbx_seq_one_letter_code
_entity_poly.pdbx_strand_id
1 'polypeptide(L)'
;MDVGGMAAQQDWCLLLERVPKTTPAVALYLASGQTKRFCVPEDAGTVEFLKAVGSGKNAGVLWSSGVIVRGFVLDVRSGKRVGFRSLLNGASGVTEPAVVGRWMFYAERTFWTVRMEVVDLRSGAVFGTDVRVRGRVWGVAGAAAIGVVWTREGMICGLGCEDACRVELGRAAAEVLLRGEGYGRYVAALEACGRRSDAANVGVRLLDSGVDEQPLRDVTERCLFWEAVETPPTFRAFRVEKAPAIDGRADDPCWRQAYVIRLHGHKNLCGVENPRIRGWRWLGKMDTEARVWLAWDAKNLYILIDLDDQVIYPMDEDEEKFHNGDMLYLAIDRRGNGGLEADGDDVLVSLGLVVPRPKKREDEGRKPLGTYIVRQKDDGTGVIYEMAIPWEYFRGDRRPPWVDIPASGPRKGFTFGLNLVMLDDDTGLGACKTLSLAPGLVIGRQDRFLLWRGFVPDAFAKVVLEEGR
;
A
#
# COMPACT_ATOMS: atom_id res chain seq x y z
N MET A 1 -23.54 -2.19 53.63
CA MET A 1 -22.62 -1.61 52.63
C MET A 1 -23.02 -2.16 51.29
N ASP A 2 -23.47 -1.32 50.37
CA ASP A 2 -23.67 -1.75 48.99
C ASP A 2 -22.35 -1.55 48.24
N VAL A 3 -21.84 -2.63 47.65
CA VAL A 3 -20.68 -2.55 46.76
C VAL A 3 -21.16 -1.96 45.44
N GLY A 4 -20.77 -0.71 45.16
CA GLY A 4 -21.21 0.01 43.95
C GLY A 4 -20.49 -0.44 42.68
N GLY A 5 -19.35 -1.12 42.81
CA GLY A 5 -18.54 -1.63 41.72
C GLY A 5 -17.16 -2.11 42.22
N MET A 6 -16.51 -2.97 41.44
CA MET A 6 -15.20 -3.55 41.79
C MET A 6 -14.34 -3.69 40.54
N ALA A 7 -13.05 -3.39 40.64
CA ALA A 7 -12.04 -3.75 39.65
C ALA A 7 -10.93 -4.54 40.32
N ALA A 8 -10.59 -5.70 39.77
CA ALA A 8 -9.53 -6.55 40.30
C ALA A 8 -8.50 -6.87 39.21
N GLN A 9 -7.25 -6.98 39.64
CA GLN A 9 -6.10 -7.43 38.87
C GLN A 9 -5.32 -8.43 39.72
N GLN A 10 -4.33 -9.10 39.12
CA GLN A 10 -3.54 -10.13 39.81
C GLN A 10 -2.94 -9.63 41.15
N ASP A 11 -2.54 -8.36 41.23
CA ASP A 11 -1.80 -7.81 42.37
C ASP A 11 -2.59 -6.79 43.22
N TRP A 12 -3.86 -6.49 42.87
CA TRP A 12 -4.66 -5.49 43.58
C TRP A 12 -6.16 -5.57 43.27
N CYS A 13 -6.98 -5.05 44.19
CA CYS A 13 -8.42 -4.91 44.03
C CYS A 13 -8.86 -3.50 44.46
N LEU A 14 -9.66 -2.82 43.64
CA LEU A 14 -10.31 -1.56 43.94
C LEU A 14 -11.78 -1.82 44.19
N LEU A 15 -12.24 -1.54 45.40
CA LEU A 15 -13.62 -1.67 45.83
C LEU A 15 -14.25 -0.29 45.98
N LEU A 16 -15.46 -0.13 45.47
CA LEU A 16 -16.27 1.06 45.66
C LEU A 16 -17.27 0.83 46.77
N GLU A 17 -17.09 1.55 47.87
CA GLU A 17 -17.98 1.49 49.03
C GLU A 17 -19.00 2.62 48.88
N ARG A 18 -20.24 2.27 48.50
CA ARG A 18 -21.34 3.23 48.50
C ARG A 18 -21.90 3.31 49.92
N VAL A 19 -21.69 4.46 50.55
CA VAL A 19 -22.26 4.76 51.87
C VAL A 19 -23.50 5.64 51.63
N PRO A 20 -24.71 5.21 52.04
CA PRO A 20 -25.93 5.99 51.85
C PRO A 20 -25.81 7.37 52.52
N LYS A 21 -26.16 8.44 51.79
CA LYS A 21 -26.19 9.85 52.26
C LYS A 21 -24.83 10.53 52.52
N THR A 22 -23.71 9.91 52.18
CA THR A 22 -22.37 10.55 52.26
C THR A 22 -21.63 10.45 50.94
N THR A 23 -20.56 11.24 50.80
CA THR A 23 -19.63 11.17 49.66
C THR A 23 -19.14 9.73 49.47
N PRO A 24 -19.18 9.17 48.24
CA PRO A 24 -18.72 7.81 48.02
C PRO A 24 -17.25 7.65 48.39
N ALA A 25 -16.92 6.51 48.99
CA ALA A 25 -15.57 6.15 49.35
C ALA A 25 -15.03 5.06 48.42
N VAL A 26 -13.75 5.15 48.10
CA VAL A 26 -13.04 4.15 47.31
C VAL A 26 -11.96 3.52 48.16
N ALA A 27 -11.95 2.20 48.25
CA ALA A 27 -10.93 1.43 48.95
C ALA A 27 -10.09 0.65 47.94
N LEU A 28 -8.78 0.91 47.90
CA LEU A 28 -7.79 0.13 47.16
C LEU A 28 -7.12 -0.87 48.10
N TYR A 29 -7.24 -2.14 47.78
CA TYR A 29 -6.61 -3.28 48.45
C TYR A 29 -5.44 -3.78 47.58
N LEU A 30 -4.25 -3.84 48.15
CA LEU A 30 -3.05 -4.36 47.48
C LEU A 30 -2.81 -5.82 47.88
N ALA A 31 -2.24 -6.64 46.99
CA ALA A 31 -1.88 -8.03 47.29
C ALA A 31 -0.86 -8.15 48.45
N SER A 32 -0.15 -7.07 48.78
CA SER A 32 0.70 -6.97 49.97
C SER A 32 -0.07 -6.88 51.30
N GLY A 33 -1.40 -6.87 51.28
CA GLY A 33 -2.27 -6.71 52.46
C GLY A 33 -2.50 -5.26 52.88
N GLN A 34 -1.91 -4.29 52.19
CA GLN A 34 -2.10 -2.86 52.46
C GLN A 34 -3.42 -2.35 51.86
N THR A 35 -4.19 -1.59 52.65
CA THR A 35 -5.40 -0.89 52.18
C THR A 35 -5.18 0.61 52.17
N LYS A 36 -5.58 1.28 51.07
CA LYS A 36 -5.62 2.75 50.95
C LYS A 36 -7.04 3.19 50.66
N ARG A 37 -7.58 4.11 51.46
CA ARG A 37 -8.92 4.70 51.27
C ARG A 37 -8.81 6.10 50.68
N PHE A 38 -9.71 6.40 49.75
CA PHE A 38 -9.82 7.67 49.07
C PHE A 38 -11.27 8.14 49.12
N CYS A 39 -11.50 9.36 49.58
CA CYS A 39 -12.81 9.99 49.43
C CYS A 39 -12.94 10.53 48.00
N VAL A 40 -14.04 10.25 47.32
CA VAL A 40 -14.41 11.04 46.14
C VAL A 40 -14.55 12.52 46.61
N PRO A 41 -14.18 13.52 45.81
CA PRO A 41 -14.31 14.93 46.20
C PRO A 41 -15.73 15.27 46.70
N GLU A 42 -15.83 16.14 47.71
CA GLU A 42 -17.08 16.50 48.41
C GLU A 42 -18.14 17.17 47.50
N ASP A 43 -17.73 17.67 46.34
CA ASP A 43 -18.60 18.30 45.33
C ASP A 43 -19.34 17.29 44.44
N ALA A 44 -19.23 15.99 44.72
CA ALA A 44 -19.76 14.89 43.89
C ALA A 44 -21.29 14.78 43.84
N GLY A 45 -22.04 15.57 44.61
CA GLY A 45 -23.51 15.56 44.58
C GLY A 45 -24.13 14.17 44.78
N THR A 46 -25.35 13.98 44.28
CA THR A 46 -25.97 12.64 44.25
C THR A 46 -25.33 11.81 43.16
N VAL A 47 -24.52 10.83 43.56
CA VAL A 47 -23.86 9.94 42.61
C VAL A 47 -24.86 8.95 42.02
N GLU A 48 -25.08 9.05 40.71
CA GLU A 48 -26.03 8.20 39.97
C GLU A 48 -25.41 6.86 39.57
N PHE A 49 -24.14 6.86 39.13
CA PHE A 49 -23.34 5.64 38.99
C PHE A 49 -21.91 5.84 39.50
N LEU A 50 -21.26 4.75 39.91
CA LEU A 50 -19.88 4.72 40.40
C LEU A 50 -19.20 3.46 39.84
N LYS A 51 -18.07 3.60 39.15
CA LYS A 51 -17.36 2.48 38.50
C LYS A 51 -15.86 2.53 38.78
N ALA A 52 -15.30 1.36 39.07
CA ALA A 52 -13.88 1.13 39.25
C ALA A 52 -13.38 0.34 38.05
N VAL A 53 -12.18 0.68 37.57
CA VAL A 53 -11.56 0.06 36.40
C VAL A 53 -10.07 -0.06 36.62
N GLY A 54 -9.43 -1.06 36.00
CA GLY A 54 -8.04 -1.38 36.30
C GLY A 54 -7.26 -1.96 35.13
N SER A 55 -6.02 -1.52 34.99
CA SER A 55 -5.06 -2.15 34.08
C SER A 55 -3.62 -1.93 34.56
N GLY A 56 -2.90 -3.03 34.79
CA GLY A 56 -1.51 -2.99 35.20
C GLY A 56 -1.32 -2.21 36.50
N LYS A 57 -0.58 -1.10 36.46
CA LYS A 57 -0.21 -0.27 37.63
C LYS A 57 -1.17 0.89 37.91
N ASN A 58 -2.25 1.03 37.14
CA ASN A 58 -3.18 2.16 37.25
C ASN A 58 -4.61 1.67 37.53
N ALA A 59 -5.32 2.40 38.39
CA ALA A 59 -6.72 2.20 38.69
C ALA A 59 -7.51 3.49 38.40
N GLY A 60 -8.63 3.39 37.71
CA GLY A 60 -9.55 4.50 37.45
C GLY A 60 -10.77 4.41 38.35
N VAL A 61 -11.24 5.56 38.83
CA VAL A 61 -12.52 5.73 39.52
C VAL A 61 -13.35 6.73 38.73
N LEU A 62 -14.59 6.37 38.42
CA LEU A 62 -15.52 7.18 37.65
C LEU A 62 -16.85 7.29 38.38
N TRP A 63 -17.45 8.47 38.37
CA TRP A 63 -18.79 8.69 38.89
C TRP A 63 -19.54 9.74 38.08
N SER A 64 -20.87 9.65 38.06
CA SER A 64 -21.71 10.73 37.55
C SER A 64 -22.48 11.42 38.65
N SER A 65 -22.71 12.71 38.46
CA SER A 65 -23.59 13.56 39.26
C SER A 65 -24.45 14.39 38.31
N GLY A 66 -25.66 13.91 38.02
CA GLY A 66 -26.54 14.50 37.02
C GLY A 66 -25.89 14.61 35.65
N VAL A 67 -25.72 15.85 35.17
CA VAL A 67 -25.11 16.15 33.86
C VAL A 67 -23.59 16.29 33.91
N ILE A 68 -22.90 15.70 34.87
CA ILE A 68 -21.43 15.73 34.91
C ILE A 68 -20.89 14.34 35.21
N VAL A 69 -19.98 13.85 34.36
CA VAL A 69 -19.17 12.67 34.65
C VAL A 69 -17.80 13.13 35.12
N ARG A 70 -17.37 12.62 36.26
CA ARG A 70 -16.07 12.92 36.85
C ARG A 70 -15.28 11.65 37.05
N GLY A 71 -13.97 11.78 37.05
CA GLY A 71 -13.09 10.65 37.31
C GLY A 71 -11.71 11.07 37.74
N PHE A 72 -11.02 10.17 38.41
CA PHE A 72 -9.60 10.29 38.67
C PHE A 72 -8.90 8.96 38.47
N VAL A 73 -7.59 9.06 38.19
CA VAL A 73 -6.71 7.92 38.03
C VAL A 73 -5.77 7.86 39.21
N LEU A 74 -5.63 6.68 39.77
CA LEU A 74 -4.69 6.33 40.83
C LEU A 74 -3.54 5.55 40.23
N ASP A 75 -2.32 5.98 40.53
CA ASP A 75 -1.16 5.10 40.45
C ASP A 75 -1.24 4.14 41.65
N VAL A 76 -1.39 2.84 41.39
CA VAL A 76 -1.68 1.82 42.40
C VAL A 76 -0.51 1.67 43.38
N ARG A 77 0.74 1.85 42.93
CA ARG A 77 1.94 1.68 43.76
C ARG A 77 2.07 2.81 44.78
N SER A 78 2.03 4.05 44.30
CA SER A 78 2.15 5.24 45.12
C SER A 78 0.85 5.58 45.86
N GLY A 79 -0.31 5.19 45.33
CA GLY A 79 -1.62 5.64 45.77
C GLY A 79 -1.88 7.11 45.48
N LYS A 80 -1.05 7.77 44.63
CA LYS A 80 -1.26 9.16 44.26
C LYS A 80 -2.29 9.27 43.14
N ARG A 81 -3.11 10.32 43.21
CA ARG A 81 -3.93 10.74 42.07
C ARG A 81 -2.98 11.30 41.00
N VAL A 82 -3.00 10.67 39.84
CA VAL A 82 -2.16 11.08 38.69
C VAL A 82 -2.95 11.90 37.67
N GLY A 83 -4.28 11.94 37.78
CA GLY A 83 -5.13 12.82 36.98
C GLY A 83 -6.54 12.95 37.56
N PHE A 84 -7.17 14.10 37.35
CA PHE A 84 -8.57 14.39 37.69
C PHE A 84 -9.24 15.08 36.51
N ARG A 85 -10.45 14.66 36.15
CA ARG A 85 -11.24 15.29 35.09
C ARG A 85 -12.71 15.38 35.45
N SER A 86 -13.35 16.42 34.93
CA SER A 86 -14.78 16.68 34.96
C SER A 86 -15.22 16.93 33.52
N LEU A 87 -16.24 16.20 33.08
CA LEU A 87 -16.77 16.23 31.74
C LEU A 87 -18.26 16.60 31.82
N LEU A 88 -18.70 17.54 30.99
CA LEU A 88 -20.11 17.88 30.86
C LEU A 88 -20.82 16.75 30.09
N ASN A 89 -21.90 16.23 30.66
CA ASN A 89 -22.81 15.28 30.04
C ASN A 89 -23.93 16.08 29.39
N GLY A 90 -24.12 15.94 28.08
CA GLY A 90 -25.30 16.43 27.39
C GLY A 90 -26.58 15.84 27.97
N ALA A 91 -27.72 16.47 27.71
CA ALA A 91 -29.02 16.14 28.28
C ALA A 91 -29.55 14.70 28.02
N SER A 92 -28.79 13.85 27.30
CA SER A 92 -29.26 12.57 26.75
C SER A 92 -28.59 11.32 27.35
N GLY A 93 -27.65 11.50 28.28
CA GLY A 93 -26.97 10.42 29.02
C GLY A 93 -25.68 9.89 28.37
N VAL A 94 -24.81 9.32 29.21
CA VAL A 94 -23.53 8.69 28.81
C VAL A 94 -23.69 7.17 28.80
N THR A 95 -23.08 6.51 27.81
CA THR A 95 -22.93 5.05 27.82
C THR A 95 -22.02 4.60 28.96
N GLU A 96 -22.12 3.34 29.38
CA GLU A 96 -21.16 2.83 30.36
C GLU A 96 -19.73 2.94 29.82
N PRO A 97 -18.83 3.64 30.53
CA PRO A 97 -17.45 3.78 30.08
C PRO A 97 -16.75 2.41 30.10
N ALA A 98 -15.92 2.18 29.09
CA ALA A 98 -15.04 1.03 28.97
C ALA A 98 -13.60 1.45 29.17
N VAL A 99 -12.79 0.63 29.84
CA VAL A 99 -11.37 0.93 30.08
C VAL A 99 -10.52 -0.25 29.66
N VAL A 100 -9.50 0.04 28.86
CA VAL A 100 -8.60 -0.94 28.27
C VAL A 100 -7.18 -0.40 28.32
N GLY A 101 -6.31 -1.07 29.06
CA GLY A 101 -4.95 -0.54 29.22
C GLY A 101 -4.95 0.81 29.94
N ARG A 102 -4.25 1.78 29.35
CA ARG A 102 -4.21 3.17 29.82
C ARG A 102 -5.36 4.03 29.31
N TRP A 103 -6.31 3.46 28.57
CA TRP A 103 -7.30 4.24 27.83
C TRP A 103 -8.69 4.05 28.40
N MET A 104 -9.43 5.14 28.53
CA MET A 104 -10.85 5.12 28.84
C MET A 104 -11.64 5.59 27.63
N PHE A 105 -12.70 4.86 27.31
CA PHE A 105 -13.61 5.11 26.22
C PHE A 105 -14.97 5.41 26.78
N TYR A 106 -15.61 6.47 26.31
CA TYR A 106 -17.01 6.70 26.57
C TYR A 106 -17.67 7.37 25.37
N ALA A 107 -18.98 7.13 25.23
CA ALA A 107 -19.81 7.74 24.21
C ALA A 107 -20.88 8.60 24.89
N GLU A 108 -20.87 9.89 24.57
CA GLU A 108 -21.90 10.85 24.92
C GLU A 108 -22.96 10.88 23.82
N ARG A 109 -24.23 10.82 24.23
CA ARG A 109 -25.35 10.93 23.29
C ARG A 109 -25.75 12.39 23.09
N THR A 110 -25.91 12.77 21.84
CA THR A 110 -26.74 13.92 21.42
C THR A 110 -27.92 13.42 20.57
N PHE A 111 -28.85 14.31 20.21
CA PHE A 111 -30.09 13.94 19.50
C PHE A 111 -29.88 13.09 18.24
N TRP A 112 -28.81 13.35 17.47
CA TRP A 112 -28.51 12.65 16.20
C TRP A 112 -27.05 12.20 16.05
N THR A 113 -26.24 12.38 17.08
CA THR A 113 -24.78 12.17 17.00
C THR A 113 -24.31 11.60 18.32
N VAL A 114 -23.35 10.67 18.26
CA VAL A 114 -22.64 10.19 19.43
C VAL A 114 -21.27 10.79 19.39
N ARG A 115 -20.95 11.59 20.41
CA ARG A 115 -19.59 12.06 20.60
C ARG A 115 -18.84 10.98 21.36
N MET A 116 -17.86 10.38 20.71
CA MET A 116 -16.98 9.43 21.35
C MET A 116 -15.73 10.14 21.84
N GLU A 117 -15.37 9.91 23.09
CA GLU A 117 -14.14 10.42 23.66
C GLU A 117 -13.29 9.29 24.21
N VAL A 118 -11.99 9.42 23.97
CA VAL A 118 -10.94 8.57 24.51
C VAL A 118 -10.05 9.41 25.41
N VAL A 119 -9.85 8.95 26.63
CA VAL A 119 -9.03 9.61 27.62
C VAL A 119 -7.79 8.76 27.88
N ASP A 120 -6.61 9.34 27.70
CA ASP A 120 -5.39 8.75 28.23
C ASP A 120 -5.36 8.97 29.74
N LEU A 121 -5.45 7.88 30.49
CA LEU A 121 -5.48 7.89 31.94
C LEU A 121 -4.11 8.28 32.56
N ARG A 122 -3.02 8.30 31.79
CA ARG A 122 -1.70 8.76 32.27
C ARG A 122 -1.56 10.28 32.24
N SER A 123 -1.89 10.87 31.09
CA SER A 123 -1.71 12.31 30.84
C SER A 123 -2.97 13.13 31.13
N GLY A 124 -4.13 12.48 31.22
CA GLY A 124 -5.44 13.15 31.26
C GLY A 124 -5.78 13.88 29.96
N ALA A 125 -5.09 13.56 28.85
CA ALA A 125 -5.41 14.06 27.52
C ALA A 125 -6.69 13.40 26.99
N VAL A 126 -7.50 14.19 26.29
CA VAL A 126 -8.77 13.76 25.70
C VAL A 126 -8.68 13.84 24.19
N PHE A 127 -9.04 12.76 23.53
CA PHE A 127 -9.12 12.64 22.07
C PHE A 127 -10.59 12.35 21.73
N GLY A 128 -11.24 13.24 21.00
CA GLY A 128 -12.66 13.13 20.70
C GLY A 128 -12.94 13.00 19.20
N THR A 129 -14.02 12.29 18.85
CA THR A 129 -14.60 12.34 17.51
C THR A 129 -16.12 12.27 17.60
N ASP A 130 -16.78 13.03 16.73
CA ASP A 130 -18.22 12.89 16.54
C ASP A 130 -18.51 11.77 15.54
N VAL A 131 -19.41 10.87 15.91
CA VAL A 131 -19.86 9.76 15.07
C VAL A 131 -21.37 9.86 14.91
N ARG A 132 -21.85 10.03 13.67
CA ARG A 132 -23.28 9.90 13.39
C ARG A 132 -23.64 8.43 13.49
N VAL A 133 -24.48 8.09 14.45
CA VAL A 133 -25.02 6.74 14.61
C VAL A 133 -26.51 6.74 14.24
N ARG A 134 -26.97 5.67 13.58
CA ARG A 134 -28.40 5.36 13.49
C ARG A 134 -28.75 4.46 14.68
N GLY A 135 -29.73 4.89 15.47
CA GLY A 135 -30.22 4.12 16.62
C GLY A 135 -29.47 4.35 17.93
N ARG A 136 -29.89 3.61 18.95
CA ARG A 136 -29.36 3.69 20.32
C ARG A 136 -28.01 2.98 20.39
N VAL A 137 -27.05 3.56 21.12
CA VAL A 137 -25.80 2.87 21.49
C VAL A 137 -26.04 1.86 22.61
N TRP A 138 -25.53 0.65 22.42
CA TRP A 138 -25.70 -0.48 23.34
C TRP A 138 -24.46 -0.76 24.18
N GLY A 139 -23.28 -0.35 23.72
CA GLY A 139 -22.08 -0.42 24.55
C GLY A 139 -20.85 0.13 23.85
N VAL A 140 -19.78 0.19 24.64
CA VAL A 140 -18.45 0.59 24.24
C VAL A 140 -17.48 -0.52 24.67
N ALA A 141 -16.53 -0.86 23.80
CA ALA A 141 -15.41 -1.76 24.08
C ALA A 141 -14.13 -1.11 23.55
N GLY A 142 -12.99 -1.70 23.88
CA GLY A 142 -11.74 -1.26 23.27
C GLY A 142 -10.68 -2.37 23.22
N ALA A 143 -9.66 -2.13 22.42
CA ALA A 143 -8.44 -2.90 22.37
C ALA A 143 -7.28 -1.93 22.16
N ALA A 144 -6.30 -1.94 23.07
CA ALA A 144 -5.24 -0.93 23.13
C ALA A 144 -5.84 0.49 23.15
N ALA A 145 -5.50 1.33 22.17
CA ALA A 145 -6.00 2.69 22.07
C ALA A 145 -7.33 2.78 21.29
N ILE A 146 -7.77 1.72 20.60
CA ILE A 146 -8.95 1.75 19.74
C ILE A 146 -10.19 1.46 20.57
N GLY A 147 -11.22 2.31 20.43
CA GLY A 147 -12.53 2.05 20.98
C GLY A 147 -13.48 1.53 19.90
N VAL A 148 -14.56 0.90 20.35
CA VAL A 148 -15.59 0.37 19.49
C VAL A 148 -16.91 0.66 20.16
N VAL A 149 -17.84 1.27 19.43
CA VAL A 149 -19.21 1.45 19.86
C VAL A 149 -20.07 0.44 19.09
N TRP A 150 -21.20 0.00 19.62
CA TRP A 150 -22.17 -0.77 18.82
C TRP A 150 -23.59 -0.33 19.09
N THR A 151 -24.44 -0.48 18.09
CA THR A 151 -25.89 -0.33 18.15
C THR A 151 -26.56 -1.69 17.92
N ARG A 152 -27.89 -1.75 18.00
CA ARG A 152 -28.66 -2.95 17.60
C ARG A 152 -28.51 -3.28 16.11
N GLU A 153 -28.13 -2.31 15.29
CA GLU A 153 -28.03 -2.43 13.84
C GLU A 153 -26.60 -2.78 13.38
N GLY A 154 -25.61 -2.75 14.28
CA GLY A 154 -24.24 -3.15 13.98
C GLY A 154 -23.18 -2.44 14.82
N MET A 155 -21.92 -2.80 14.59
CA MET A 155 -20.75 -2.19 15.22
C MET A 155 -20.43 -0.85 14.55
N ILE A 156 -20.19 0.20 15.32
CA ILE A 156 -19.77 1.52 14.85
C ILE A 156 -18.40 1.84 15.48
N CYS A 157 -17.33 1.78 14.68
CA CYS A 157 -15.97 2.02 15.16
C CYS A 157 -15.77 3.45 15.69
N GLY A 158 -15.00 3.63 16.76
CA GLY A 158 -14.58 4.96 17.21
C GLY A 158 -13.25 4.96 17.98
N LEU A 159 -12.32 5.77 17.52
CA LEU A 159 -10.89 5.61 17.75
C LEU A 159 -10.33 6.30 18.97
N GLY A 160 -9.25 5.74 19.50
CA GLY A 160 -8.20 6.48 20.20
C GLY A 160 -6.83 6.05 19.68
N CYS A 161 -5.96 7.01 19.42
CA CYS A 161 -4.52 6.81 19.34
C CYS A 161 -3.88 8.19 19.44
N GLU A 162 -2.72 8.30 20.10
CA GLU A 162 -1.86 9.50 20.00
C GLU A 162 -1.37 9.71 18.55
N ASP A 163 -1.41 8.64 17.75
CA ASP A 163 -1.01 8.63 16.35
C ASP A 163 -2.22 8.90 15.45
N ALA A 164 -2.30 10.13 14.94
CA ALA A 164 -3.34 10.58 14.03
C ALA A 164 -3.49 9.67 12.80
N CYS A 165 -2.41 9.03 12.34
CA CYS A 165 -2.45 8.11 11.21
C CYS A 165 -3.22 6.84 11.56
N ARG A 166 -3.04 6.30 12.78
CA ARG A 166 -3.78 5.10 13.25
C ARG A 166 -5.25 5.37 13.49
N VAL A 167 -5.58 6.58 13.93
CA VAL A 167 -6.97 7.06 14.01
C VAL A 167 -7.57 7.07 12.61
N GLU A 168 -6.89 7.67 11.64
CA GLU A 168 -7.40 7.71 10.27
C GLU A 168 -7.55 6.32 9.65
N LEU A 169 -6.59 5.43 9.91
CA LEU A 169 -6.66 4.04 9.46
C LEU A 169 -7.88 3.30 10.00
N GLY A 170 -8.18 3.41 11.30
CA GLY A 170 -9.36 2.77 11.86
C GLY A 170 -10.68 3.39 11.40
N ARG A 171 -10.69 4.69 11.04
CA ARG A 171 -11.84 5.39 10.43
C ARG A 171 -12.10 4.84 9.04
N ALA A 172 -11.06 4.79 8.21
CA ALA A 172 -11.16 4.31 6.85
C ALA A 172 -11.50 2.81 6.80
N ALA A 173 -10.93 2.00 7.71
CA ALA A 173 -11.30 0.58 7.85
C ALA A 173 -12.77 0.40 8.22
N ALA A 174 -13.29 1.22 9.13
CA ALA A 174 -14.69 1.17 9.52
C ALA A 174 -15.64 1.61 8.40
N GLU A 175 -15.25 2.61 7.62
CA GLU A 175 -15.99 3.05 6.44
C GLU A 175 -16.15 1.91 5.43
N VAL A 176 -15.04 1.23 5.10
CA VAL A 176 -15.05 0.05 4.23
C VAL A 176 -15.94 -1.06 4.79
N LEU A 177 -15.79 -1.41 6.08
CA LEU A 177 -16.57 -2.48 6.70
C LEU A 177 -18.07 -2.20 6.77
N LEU A 178 -18.46 -0.94 7.01
CA LEU A 178 -19.85 -0.57 7.24
C LEU A 178 -20.61 -0.23 5.97
N ARG A 179 -19.91 0.28 4.95
CA ARG A 179 -20.54 0.81 3.75
C ARG A 179 -20.12 0.09 2.47
N GLY A 180 -19.01 -0.65 2.50
CA GLY A 180 -18.46 -1.29 1.31
C GLY A 180 -17.93 -0.28 0.28
N GLU A 181 -17.53 0.91 0.71
CA GLU A 181 -16.97 1.99 -0.11
C GLU A 181 -15.77 2.65 0.60
N GLY A 182 -15.00 3.47 -0.11
CA GLY A 182 -13.89 4.24 0.49
C GLY A 182 -12.57 3.46 0.58
N TYR A 183 -12.39 2.48 -0.32
CA TYR A 183 -11.21 1.62 -0.34
C TYR A 183 -9.92 2.40 -0.59
N GLY A 184 -9.94 3.39 -1.49
CA GLY A 184 -8.77 4.25 -1.73
C GLY A 184 -8.31 5.00 -0.47
N ARG A 185 -9.26 5.48 0.34
CA ARG A 185 -8.95 6.14 1.63
C ARG A 185 -8.33 5.16 2.63
N TYR A 186 -8.83 3.93 2.68
CA TYR A 186 -8.27 2.89 3.54
C TYR A 186 -6.82 2.55 3.18
N VAL A 187 -6.54 2.36 1.89
CA VAL A 187 -5.19 2.10 1.40
C VAL A 187 -4.26 3.29 1.65
N ALA A 188 -4.72 4.52 1.43
CA ALA A 188 -3.97 5.73 1.76
C ALA A 188 -3.68 5.85 3.26
N ALA A 189 -4.60 5.44 4.12
CA ALA A 189 -4.37 5.45 5.56
C ALA A 189 -3.36 4.37 6.00
N LEU A 190 -3.30 3.22 5.31
CA LEU A 190 -2.25 2.21 5.52
C LEU A 190 -0.87 2.79 5.15
N GLU A 191 -0.76 3.42 3.98
CA GLU A 191 0.48 4.08 3.54
C GLU A 191 0.93 5.14 4.55
N ALA A 192 0.02 6.03 4.98
CA ALA A 192 0.30 7.09 5.96
C ALA A 192 0.77 6.54 7.33
N CYS A 193 0.38 5.32 7.69
CA CYS A 193 0.87 4.62 8.89
C CYS A 193 2.25 3.97 8.71
N GLY A 194 2.95 4.20 7.58
CA GLY A 194 4.20 3.54 7.25
C GLY A 194 4.04 2.07 6.85
N ARG A 195 2.82 1.62 6.54
CA ARG A 195 2.52 0.23 6.13
C ARG A 195 2.40 0.12 4.61
N ARG A 196 3.40 0.61 3.89
CA ARG A 196 3.36 0.75 2.42
C ARG A 196 3.19 -0.59 1.70
N SER A 197 3.96 -1.62 2.05
CA SER A 197 3.79 -2.96 1.45
C SER A 197 2.40 -3.53 1.72
N ASP A 198 1.82 -3.29 2.90
CA ASP A 198 0.44 -3.71 3.17
C ASP A 198 -0.55 -2.93 2.30
N ALA A 199 -0.34 -1.62 2.14
CA ALA A 199 -1.15 -0.77 1.27
C ALA A 199 -1.12 -1.25 -0.19
N ALA A 200 0.08 -1.51 -0.74
CA ALA A 200 0.24 -2.05 -2.09
C ALA A 200 -0.48 -3.40 -2.26
N ASN A 201 -0.23 -4.34 -1.36
CA ASN A 201 -0.83 -5.68 -1.40
C ASN A 201 -2.36 -5.66 -1.28
N VAL A 202 -2.92 -4.81 -0.40
CA VAL A 202 -4.36 -4.65 -0.25
C VAL A 202 -4.96 -3.98 -1.48
N GLY A 203 -4.31 -2.92 -1.98
CA GLY A 203 -4.72 -2.20 -3.17
C GLY A 203 -4.85 -3.10 -4.39
N VAL A 204 -3.80 -3.88 -4.68
CA VAL A 204 -3.78 -4.86 -5.78
C VAL A 204 -4.93 -5.86 -5.63
N ARG A 205 -5.13 -6.46 -4.45
CA ARG A 205 -6.21 -7.45 -4.25
C ARG A 205 -7.60 -6.86 -4.46
N LEU A 206 -7.82 -5.61 -4.05
CA LEU A 206 -9.11 -4.94 -4.22
C LEU A 206 -9.36 -4.63 -5.69
N LEU A 207 -8.36 -4.08 -6.40
CA LEU A 207 -8.44 -3.82 -7.84
C LEU A 207 -8.67 -5.11 -8.64
N ASP A 208 -7.92 -6.18 -8.34
CA ASP A 208 -8.08 -7.50 -8.96
C ASP A 208 -9.45 -8.15 -8.65
N SER A 209 -10.09 -7.77 -7.53
CA SER A 209 -11.45 -8.20 -7.20
C SER A 209 -12.55 -7.40 -7.92
N GLY A 210 -12.19 -6.39 -8.70
CA GLY A 210 -13.09 -5.56 -9.49
C GLY A 210 -13.50 -4.24 -8.85
N VAL A 211 -12.87 -3.83 -7.73
CA VAL A 211 -13.08 -2.49 -7.14
C VAL A 211 -12.40 -1.46 -8.03
N ASP A 212 -13.19 -0.67 -8.75
CA ASP A 212 -12.70 0.34 -9.70
C ASP A 212 -12.91 1.76 -9.13
N GLU A 213 -11.95 2.20 -8.31
CA GLU A 213 -11.91 3.56 -7.75
C GLU A 213 -10.60 4.25 -8.18
N GLN A 214 -10.68 5.43 -8.80
CA GLN A 214 -9.47 6.19 -9.16
C GLN A 214 -8.54 6.45 -7.96
N PRO A 215 -9.04 6.89 -6.79
CA PRO A 215 -8.18 7.09 -5.62
C PRO A 215 -7.47 5.80 -5.16
N LEU A 216 -8.09 4.63 -5.37
CA LEU A 216 -7.49 3.33 -5.06
C LEU A 216 -6.35 2.99 -6.03
N ARG A 217 -6.53 3.23 -7.33
CA ARG A 217 -5.46 3.07 -8.32
C ARG A 217 -4.27 3.97 -7.99
N ASP A 218 -4.51 5.27 -7.82
CA ASP A 218 -3.45 6.27 -7.62
C ASP A 218 -2.57 5.93 -6.40
N VAL A 219 -3.19 5.55 -5.27
CA VAL A 219 -2.43 5.16 -4.08
C VAL A 219 -1.73 3.81 -4.24
N THR A 220 -2.33 2.86 -4.94
CA THR A 220 -1.74 1.53 -5.15
C THR A 220 -0.52 1.62 -6.06
N GLU A 221 -0.63 2.31 -7.19
CA GLU A 221 0.48 2.56 -8.13
C GLU A 221 1.63 3.28 -7.43
N ARG A 222 1.33 4.33 -6.65
CA ARG A 222 2.34 5.03 -5.84
C ARG A 222 3.02 4.11 -4.82
N CYS A 223 2.26 3.26 -4.12
CA CYS A 223 2.83 2.35 -3.14
C CYS A 223 3.72 1.29 -3.80
N LEU A 224 3.30 0.73 -4.94
CA LEU A 224 4.09 -0.21 -5.74
C LEU A 224 5.39 0.42 -6.24
N PHE A 225 5.32 1.67 -6.72
CA PHE A 225 6.50 2.43 -7.15
C PHE A 225 7.53 2.55 -6.02
N TRP A 226 7.14 3.07 -4.87
CA TRP A 226 8.07 3.24 -3.75
C TRP A 226 8.53 1.93 -3.13
N GLU A 227 7.70 0.88 -3.16
CA GLU A 227 8.14 -0.47 -2.78
C GLU A 227 9.23 -1.00 -3.73
N ALA A 228 9.10 -0.75 -5.03
CA ALA A 228 10.13 -1.11 -6.00
C ALA A 228 11.43 -0.29 -5.82
N VAL A 229 11.34 1.01 -5.48
CA VAL A 229 12.51 1.83 -5.13
C VAL A 229 13.24 1.28 -3.90
N GLU A 230 12.51 0.90 -2.86
CA GLU A 230 13.10 0.41 -1.61
C GLU A 230 13.59 -1.03 -1.70
N THR A 231 12.85 -1.88 -2.41
CA THR A 231 13.12 -3.30 -2.57
C THR A 231 12.83 -3.73 -4.02
N PRO A 232 13.76 -3.45 -4.95
CA PRO A 232 13.55 -3.74 -6.36
C PRO A 232 13.32 -5.24 -6.61
N PRO A 233 12.34 -5.63 -7.44
CA PRO A 233 12.11 -7.03 -7.75
C PRO A 233 13.35 -7.60 -8.44
N THR A 234 13.80 -8.78 -7.99
CA THR A 234 15.00 -9.42 -8.53
C THR A 234 14.64 -10.62 -9.38
N PHE A 235 15.12 -10.64 -10.62
CA PHE A 235 14.94 -11.73 -11.58
C PHE A 235 16.27 -12.33 -12.00
N ARG A 236 16.22 -13.58 -12.47
CA ARG A 236 17.41 -14.36 -12.84
C ARG A 236 17.39 -14.61 -14.33
N ALA A 237 18.49 -14.26 -15.00
CA ALA A 237 18.75 -14.68 -16.37
C ALA A 237 19.65 -15.92 -16.33
N PHE A 238 19.22 -17.01 -16.96
CA PHE A 238 19.96 -18.27 -16.96
C PHE A 238 20.94 -18.33 -18.13
N ARG A 239 22.09 -18.95 -17.93
CA ARG A 239 23.06 -19.13 -19.00
C ARG A 239 22.62 -20.22 -19.98
N VAL A 240 22.74 -19.97 -21.28
CA VAL A 240 22.54 -20.95 -22.33
C VAL A 240 23.86 -21.39 -22.95
N GLU A 241 23.96 -22.67 -23.30
CA GLU A 241 25.11 -23.19 -24.05
C GLU A 241 25.03 -22.86 -25.54
N LYS A 242 23.80 -22.82 -26.07
CA LYS A 242 23.50 -22.50 -27.46
C LYS A 242 22.55 -21.33 -27.50
N ALA A 243 22.89 -20.33 -28.31
CA ALA A 243 22.04 -19.18 -28.57
C ALA A 243 20.68 -19.62 -29.13
N PRO A 244 19.55 -19.08 -28.62
CA PRO A 244 18.25 -19.28 -29.25
C PRO A 244 18.21 -18.68 -30.65
N ALA A 245 17.40 -19.28 -31.52
CA ALA A 245 16.99 -18.62 -32.75
C ALA A 245 16.05 -17.44 -32.42
N ILE A 246 16.32 -16.27 -32.98
CA ILE A 246 15.45 -15.09 -32.84
C ILE A 246 14.51 -15.06 -34.05
N ASP A 247 13.38 -15.75 -33.96
CA ASP A 247 12.46 -15.99 -35.07
C ASP A 247 10.97 -15.77 -34.73
N GLY A 248 10.68 -15.40 -33.47
CA GLY A 248 9.35 -15.05 -33.01
C GLY A 248 8.44 -16.26 -32.84
N ARG A 249 8.98 -17.47 -32.71
CA ARG A 249 8.19 -18.71 -32.48
C ARG A 249 8.17 -19.18 -31.04
N ALA A 250 9.11 -18.72 -30.21
CA ALA A 250 9.21 -19.09 -28.80
C ALA A 250 9.33 -20.62 -28.54
N ASP A 251 9.73 -21.41 -29.54
CA ASP A 251 9.77 -22.87 -29.48
C ASP A 251 11.15 -23.46 -29.20
N ASP A 252 12.20 -22.62 -29.15
CA ASP A 252 13.57 -23.05 -28.85
C ASP A 252 13.62 -23.75 -27.47
N PRO A 253 14.20 -24.96 -27.39
CA PRO A 253 14.28 -25.71 -26.15
C PRO A 253 14.96 -24.98 -24.99
N CYS A 254 15.84 -24.00 -25.24
CA CYS A 254 16.50 -23.26 -24.17
C CYS A 254 15.49 -22.54 -23.26
N TRP A 255 14.36 -22.06 -23.80
CA TRP A 255 13.33 -21.36 -23.04
C TRP A 255 12.60 -22.25 -22.02
N ARG A 256 12.67 -23.58 -22.17
CA ARG A 256 12.10 -24.52 -21.18
C ARG A 256 12.91 -24.61 -19.90
N GLN A 257 14.20 -24.26 -19.96
CA GLN A 257 15.09 -24.26 -18.80
C GLN A 257 15.04 -22.93 -18.04
N ALA A 258 14.53 -21.89 -18.70
CA ALA A 258 14.39 -20.54 -18.20
C ALA A 258 13.34 -20.41 -17.09
N TYR A 259 13.56 -19.47 -16.18
CA TYR A 259 12.50 -19.04 -15.26
C TYR A 259 11.46 -18.22 -16.02
N VAL A 260 10.19 -18.56 -15.84
CA VAL A 260 9.07 -17.79 -16.39
C VAL A 260 8.70 -16.69 -15.41
N ILE A 261 8.80 -15.44 -15.82
CA ILE A 261 8.30 -14.28 -15.09
C ILE A 261 6.90 -13.98 -15.61
N ARG A 262 5.89 -13.99 -14.73
CA ARG A 262 4.49 -13.75 -15.09
C ARG A 262 4.09 -12.33 -14.73
N LEU A 263 3.84 -11.52 -15.74
CA LEU A 263 3.29 -10.18 -15.62
C LEU A 263 1.75 -10.29 -15.73
N HIS A 264 1.06 -10.08 -14.61
CA HIS A 264 -0.39 -10.25 -14.54
C HIS A 264 -0.99 -9.43 -13.40
N GLY A 265 -2.20 -8.91 -13.62
CA GLY A 265 -2.96 -8.15 -12.61
C GLY A 265 -2.38 -6.78 -12.28
N HIS A 266 -3.06 -6.09 -11.37
CA HIS A 266 -2.78 -4.68 -11.06
C HIS A 266 -1.41 -4.43 -10.42
N LYS A 267 -0.68 -5.47 -10.01
CA LYS A 267 0.71 -5.33 -9.54
C LYS A 267 1.69 -4.96 -10.66
N ASN A 268 1.36 -5.28 -11.92
CA ASN A 268 2.20 -5.03 -13.09
C ASN A 268 1.63 -3.94 -14.00
N LEU A 269 0.44 -3.42 -13.68
CA LEU A 269 -0.25 -2.45 -14.51
C LEU A 269 -0.09 -1.05 -13.95
N CYS A 270 0.11 -0.08 -14.82
CA CYS A 270 0.08 1.34 -14.48
C CYS A 270 -0.74 2.11 -15.50
N GLY A 271 -1.38 3.19 -15.05
CA GLY A 271 -2.08 4.09 -15.94
C GLY A 271 -1.15 4.90 -16.84
N VAL A 272 -1.57 5.10 -18.09
CA VAL A 272 -0.97 6.11 -18.96
C VAL A 272 -1.91 7.31 -18.99
N GLU A 273 -1.38 8.50 -18.70
CA GLU A 273 -2.17 9.72 -18.82
C GLU A 273 -2.50 9.98 -20.30
N ASN A 274 -3.76 9.78 -20.66
CA ASN A 274 -4.26 10.04 -22.01
C ASN A 274 -5.41 11.05 -21.97
N PRO A 275 -5.25 12.28 -22.47
CA PRO A 275 -6.30 13.30 -22.41
C PRO A 275 -7.53 12.95 -23.26
N ARG A 276 -7.40 11.98 -24.19
CA ARG A 276 -8.49 11.53 -25.06
C ARG A 276 -9.30 10.39 -24.45
N ILE A 277 -8.80 9.75 -23.39
CA ILE A 277 -9.40 8.55 -22.79
C ILE A 277 -9.56 8.80 -21.29
N ARG A 278 -10.79 8.64 -20.78
CA ARG A 278 -11.05 8.86 -19.36
C ARG A 278 -10.79 7.59 -18.56
N GLY A 279 -9.65 7.57 -17.87
CA GLY A 279 -9.23 6.44 -17.05
C GLY A 279 -8.83 5.24 -17.89
N TRP A 280 -8.36 4.20 -17.21
CA TRP A 280 -8.02 2.93 -17.81
C TRP A 280 -8.60 1.82 -16.92
N ARG A 281 -8.93 0.69 -17.54
CA ARG A 281 -9.45 -0.46 -16.83
C ARG A 281 -8.76 -1.71 -17.36
N TRP A 282 -8.39 -2.59 -16.44
CA TRP A 282 -7.99 -3.93 -16.79
C TRP A 282 -9.23 -4.84 -16.90
N LEU A 283 -9.47 -5.40 -18.09
CA LEU A 283 -10.61 -6.27 -18.37
C LEU A 283 -10.32 -7.75 -18.05
N GLY A 284 -9.12 -8.04 -17.53
CA GLY A 284 -8.69 -9.35 -17.08
C GLY A 284 -7.66 -9.98 -18.02
N LYS A 285 -7.54 -11.31 -17.99
CA LYS A 285 -6.41 -12.01 -18.62
C LYS A 285 -6.24 -11.80 -20.12
N MET A 286 -7.35 -11.58 -20.81
CA MET A 286 -7.35 -11.44 -22.27
C MET A 286 -7.11 -10.00 -22.72
N ASP A 287 -7.06 -9.07 -21.78
CA ASP A 287 -6.83 -7.65 -22.02
C ASP A 287 -5.33 -7.42 -22.23
N THR A 288 -4.53 -7.72 -21.20
CA THR A 288 -3.07 -7.68 -21.32
C THR A 288 -2.44 -8.50 -20.18
N GLU A 289 -1.69 -9.54 -20.55
CA GLU A 289 -0.82 -10.32 -19.67
C GLU A 289 0.44 -10.74 -20.45
N ALA A 290 1.55 -10.98 -19.77
CA ALA A 290 2.74 -11.49 -20.43
C ALA A 290 3.50 -12.53 -19.62
N ARG A 291 4.17 -13.40 -20.37
CA ARG A 291 5.22 -14.28 -19.86
C ARG A 291 6.55 -13.80 -20.41
N VAL A 292 7.51 -13.58 -19.51
CA VAL A 292 8.85 -13.11 -19.86
C VAL A 292 9.87 -14.16 -19.47
N TRP A 293 10.83 -14.39 -20.36
CA TRP A 293 12.00 -15.22 -20.10
C TRP A 293 13.27 -14.43 -20.39
N LEU A 294 14.27 -14.61 -19.53
CA LEU A 294 15.58 -13.97 -19.63
C LEU A 294 16.64 -15.05 -19.70
N ALA A 295 17.47 -15.04 -20.74
CA ALA A 295 18.63 -15.93 -20.89
C ALA A 295 19.89 -15.14 -21.21
N TRP A 296 21.06 -15.75 -21.12
CA TRP A 296 22.29 -15.11 -21.55
C TRP A 296 23.37 -16.08 -22.01
N ASP A 297 24.30 -15.60 -22.83
CA ASP A 297 25.55 -16.29 -23.13
C ASP A 297 26.74 -15.31 -23.11
N ALA A 298 27.90 -15.75 -23.57
CA ALA A 298 29.10 -14.90 -23.63
C ALA A 298 28.95 -13.66 -24.53
N LYS A 299 27.97 -13.64 -25.43
CA LYS A 299 27.81 -12.60 -26.46
C LYS A 299 26.58 -11.72 -26.22
N ASN A 300 25.47 -12.29 -25.75
CA ASN A 300 24.19 -11.60 -25.69
C ASN A 300 23.43 -11.87 -24.40
N LEU A 301 22.58 -10.90 -24.06
CA LEU A 301 21.37 -11.07 -23.28
C LEU A 301 20.22 -11.43 -24.23
N TYR A 302 19.46 -12.46 -23.90
CA TYR A 302 18.29 -12.89 -24.65
C TYR A 302 17.03 -12.60 -23.85
N ILE A 303 16.02 -12.04 -24.51
CA ILE A 303 14.73 -11.72 -23.92
C ILE A 303 13.64 -12.27 -24.83
N LEU A 304 12.74 -13.05 -24.25
CA LEU A 304 11.52 -13.51 -24.89
C LEU A 304 10.32 -13.00 -24.09
N ILE A 305 9.36 -12.41 -24.79
CA ILE A 305 8.08 -11.94 -24.22
C ILE A 305 6.96 -12.55 -25.05
N ASP A 306 6.10 -13.31 -24.40
CA ASP A 306 4.86 -13.86 -24.94
C ASP A 306 3.70 -13.05 -24.34
N LEU A 307 3.22 -12.05 -25.09
CA LEU A 307 2.15 -11.13 -24.70
C LEU A 307 0.80 -11.66 -25.19
N ASP A 308 -0.15 -11.82 -24.26
CA ASP A 308 -1.54 -12.15 -24.53
C ASP A 308 -2.38 -10.86 -24.46
N ASP A 309 -2.94 -10.45 -25.60
CA ASP A 309 -3.73 -9.23 -25.78
C ASP A 309 -4.67 -9.41 -26.98
N GLN A 310 -5.97 -9.19 -26.76
CA GLN A 310 -7.02 -9.35 -27.77
C GLN A 310 -7.05 -8.24 -28.83
N VAL A 311 -6.49 -7.08 -28.53
CA VAL A 311 -6.67 -5.87 -29.32
C VAL A 311 -5.30 -5.26 -29.61
N ILE A 312 -4.67 -5.76 -30.68
CA ILE A 312 -3.38 -5.24 -31.15
C ILE A 312 -3.58 -4.14 -32.21
N TYR A 313 -3.18 -2.93 -31.88
CA TYR A 313 -3.01 -1.82 -32.80
C TYR A 313 -1.53 -1.61 -33.13
N PRO A 314 -1.13 -1.69 -34.42
CA PRO A 314 0.24 -1.38 -34.80
C PRO A 314 0.53 0.11 -34.61
N MET A 315 1.79 0.40 -34.26
CA MET A 315 2.31 1.76 -34.11
C MET A 315 2.27 2.52 -35.44
N ASP A 316 1.79 3.76 -35.35
CA ASP A 316 1.86 4.73 -36.44
C ASP A 316 3.09 5.64 -36.23
N GLU A 317 4.10 5.55 -37.10
CA GLU A 317 5.37 6.32 -37.01
C GLU A 317 5.22 7.83 -37.21
N ASP A 318 3.99 8.36 -37.25
CA ASP A 318 3.76 9.80 -37.28
C ASP A 318 4.20 10.42 -35.94
N GLU A 319 5.02 11.48 -35.97
CA GLU A 319 5.59 12.10 -34.77
C GLU A 319 4.50 12.62 -33.81
N GLU A 320 3.32 13.00 -34.32
CA GLU A 320 2.16 13.41 -33.52
C GLU A 320 1.42 12.23 -32.84
N LYS A 321 1.75 10.99 -33.23
CA LYS A 321 1.09 9.75 -32.81
C LYS A 321 2.07 8.71 -32.23
N PHE A 322 3.25 9.14 -31.79
CA PHE A 322 4.34 8.26 -31.32
C PHE A 322 3.98 7.29 -30.17
N HIS A 323 2.82 7.47 -29.51
CA HIS A 323 2.27 6.57 -28.47
C HIS A 323 0.92 5.95 -28.87
N ASN A 324 0.59 5.95 -30.16
CA ASN A 324 -0.56 5.25 -30.69
C ASN A 324 -0.16 3.84 -31.10
N GLY A 325 -0.91 2.85 -30.63
CA GLY A 325 -0.60 1.43 -30.82
C GLY A 325 0.27 0.81 -29.72
N ASP A 326 0.34 -0.51 -29.79
CA ASP A 326 1.03 -1.37 -28.85
C ASP A 326 2.52 -1.40 -29.13
N MET A 327 3.30 -1.23 -28.07
CA MET A 327 4.74 -1.06 -28.18
C MET A 327 5.45 -1.51 -26.91
N LEU A 328 6.58 -2.16 -27.07
CA LEU A 328 7.51 -2.47 -26.00
C LEU A 328 8.55 -1.35 -25.86
N TYR A 329 8.65 -0.78 -24.67
CA TYR A 329 9.84 -0.08 -24.21
C TYR A 329 10.74 -1.02 -23.41
N LEU A 330 12.02 -0.98 -23.74
CA LEU A 330 13.09 -1.63 -23.00
C LEU A 330 13.96 -0.54 -22.39
N ALA A 331 13.96 -0.48 -21.07
CA ALA A 331 14.75 0.46 -20.28
C ALA A 331 15.83 -0.31 -19.52
N ILE A 332 17.08 0.13 -19.62
CA ILE A 332 18.23 -0.54 -19.03
C ILE A 332 19.05 0.49 -18.25
N ASP A 333 19.20 0.25 -16.95
CA ASP A 333 20.27 0.81 -16.15
C ASP A 333 21.48 -0.11 -16.27
N ARG A 334 22.42 0.30 -17.12
CA ARG A 334 23.56 -0.55 -17.53
C ARG A 334 24.51 -0.82 -16.36
N ARG A 335 24.72 0.17 -15.49
CA ARG A 335 25.64 0.08 -14.34
C ARG A 335 24.99 -0.57 -13.13
N GLY A 336 23.67 -0.60 -13.07
CA GLY A 336 22.95 -1.01 -11.88
C GLY A 336 23.21 -0.07 -10.70
N ASN A 337 23.51 1.21 -10.98
CA ASN A 337 23.80 2.23 -9.96
C ASN A 337 22.52 2.87 -9.41
N GLY A 338 21.36 2.61 -10.02
CA GLY A 338 20.11 3.19 -9.59
C GLY A 338 20.06 4.69 -9.85
N GLY A 339 19.20 5.37 -9.09
CA GLY A 339 18.89 6.79 -9.24
C GLY A 339 17.40 7.04 -9.41
N LEU A 340 16.98 8.27 -9.07
CA LEU A 340 15.63 8.76 -9.30
C LEU A 340 15.45 9.42 -10.67
N GLU A 341 16.52 9.52 -11.44
CA GLU A 341 16.57 10.09 -12.79
C GLU A 341 17.52 9.26 -13.65
N ALA A 342 17.32 9.29 -14.97
CA ALA A 342 18.23 8.64 -15.91
C ALA A 342 19.65 9.25 -15.86
N ASP A 343 20.67 8.40 -15.83
CA ASP A 343 22.05 8.79 -16.06
C ASP A 343 22.37 8.79 -17.57
N GLY A 344 23.46 9.45 -17.97
CA GLY A 344 23.89 9.53 -19.37
C GLY A 344 24.31 8.18 -19.96
N ASP A 345 24.49 7.15 -19.12
CA ASP A 345 24.65 5.78 -19.58
C ASP A 345 23.38 4.95 -19.55
N ASP A 346 22.23 5.46 -19.17
CA ASP A 346 21.00 4.67 -19.28
C ASP A 346 20.55 4.53 -20.73
N VAL A 347 19.81 3.46 -21.00
CA VAL A 347 19.33 3.14 -22.34
C VAL A 347 17.83 2.95 -22.34
N LEU A 348 17.16 3.62 -23.27
CA LEU A 348 15.75 3.44 -23.56
C LEU A 348 15.60 3.17 -25.05
N VAL A 349 15.03 2.02 -25.40
CA VAL A 349 14.71 1.65 -26.78
C VAL A 349 13.25 1.22 -26.89
N SER A 350 12.67 1.41 -28.06
CA SER A 350 11.33 0.95 -28.39
C SER A 350 11.34 -0.11 -29.47
N LEU A 351 10.38 -1.04 -29.39
CA LEU A 351 10.13 -2.09 -30.35
C LEU A 351 8.62 -2.27 -30.50
N GLY A 352 8.08 -2.19 -31.72
CA GLY A 352 6.65 -2.31 -31.97
C GLY A 352 6.34 -2.82 -33.37
N LEU A 353 5.11 -3.33 -33.56
CA LEU A 353 4.58 -3.61 -34.89
C LEU A 353 4.32 -2.28 -35.58
N VAL A 354 4.94 -2.02 -36.71
CA VAL A 354 4.79 -0.76 -37.46
C VAL A 354 3.92 -0.95 -38.69
N VAL A 355 3.04 0.03 -38.95
CA VAL A 355 2.26 0.07 -40.19
C VAL A 355 3.21 0.19 -41.39
N PRO A 356 3.18 -0.73 -42.37
CA PRO A 356 4.08 -0.66 -43.52
C PRO A 356 3.90 0.66 -44.29
N ARG A 357 4.97 1.47 -44.33
CA ARG A 357 5.02 2.70 -45.14
C ARG A 357 5.98 2.52 -46.32
N PRO A 358 5.72 3.15 -47.48
CA PRO A 358 6.70 3.19 -48.56
C PRO A 358 7.99 3.82 -48.04
N LYS A 359 9.10 3.08 -48.13
CA LYS A 359 10.42 3.46 -47.60
C LYS A 359 10.77 4.90 -47.97
N LYS A 360 10.62 5.84 -47.03
CA LYS A 360 11.51 7.01 -46.99
C LYS A 360 12.90 6.46 -46.68
N ARG A 361 13.95 7.07 -47.25
CA ARG A 361 15.35 6.76 -46.87
C ARG A 361 15.46 6.88 -45.35
N GLU A 362 15.44 5.75 -44.64
CA GLU A 362 15.72 5.71 -43.20
C GLU A 362 17.16 6.13 -42.99
N ASP A 363 17.40 6.99 -41.99
CA ASP A 363 18.73 7.22 -41.44
C ASP A 363 19.22 5.89 -40.82
N GLU A 364 20.10 5.19 -41.54
CA GLU A 364 20.73 3.92 -41.10
C GLU A 364 21.49 4.06 -39.76
N GLY A 365 21.76 5.29 -39.31
CA GLY A 365 22.52 5.58 -38.09
C GLY A 365 21.77 5.46 -36.75
N ARG A 366 20.46 5.12 -36.73
CA ARG A 366 19.65 5.06 -35.49
C ARG A 366 19.20 3.66 -35.05
N LYS A 367 19.57 2.58 -35.74
CA LYS A 367 19.14 1.22 -35.34
C LYS A 367 19.92 0.74 -34.11
N PRO A 368 19.23 0.25 -33.05
CA PRO A 368 19.91 -0.32 -31.88
C PRO A 368 20.69 -1.59 -32.27
N LEU A 369 21.79 -1.85 -31.56
CA LEU A 369 22.65 -3.01 -31.83
C LEU A 369 21.99 -4.30 -31.35
N GLY A 370 21.77 -5.26 -32.24
CA GLY A 370 21.28 -6.59 -31.87
C GLY A 370 20.41 -7.24 -32.94
N THR A 371 19.78 -8.35 -32.58
CA THR A 371 18.75 -9.00 -33.40
C THR A 371 17.44 -8.95 -32.64
N TYR A 372 16.39 -8.46 -33.29
CA TYR A 372 15.09 -8.25 -32.67
C TYR A 372 14.01 -8.66 -33.65
N ILE A 373 12.97 -9.31 -33.15
CA ILE A 373 11.78 -9.62 -33.91
C ILE A 373 10.55 -9.35 -33.06
N VAL A 374 9.53 -8.81 -33.72
CA VAL A 374 8.18 -8.67 -33.19
C VAL A 374 7.26 -9.38 -34.17
N ARG A 375 6.47 -10.32 -33.67
CA ARG A 375 5.58 -11.14 -34.50
C ARG A 375 4.23 -11.27 -33.83
N GLN A 376 3.17 -10.95 -34.57
CA GLN A 376 1.82 -11.29 -34.14
C GLN A 376 1.66 -12.82 -34.14
N LYS A 377 1.02 -13.36 -33.09
CA LYS A 377 0.77 -14.81 -32.98
C LYS A 377 -0.18 -15.27 -34.08
N ASP A 378 0.00 -16.52 -34.52
CA ASP A 378 -0.79 -17.09 -35.60
C ASP A 378 -2.28 -17.26 -35.22
N ASP A 379 -2.59 -17.37 -33.94
CA ASP A 379 -3.96 -17.45 -33.40
C ASP A 379 -4.59 -16.06 -33.13
N GLY A 380 -3.84 -14.97 -33.37
CA GLY A 380 -4.29 -13.60 -33.16
C GLY A 380 -4.45 -13.21 -31.68
N THR A 381 -3.98 -14.03 -30.73
CA THR A 381 -4.17 -13.80 -29.29
C THR A 381 -3.14 -12.85 -28.66
N GLY A 382 -2.25 -12.27 -29.46
CA GLY A 382 -1.29 -11.27 -29.01
C GLY A 382 -0.01 -11.25 -29.85
N VAL A 383 1.11 -10.95 -29.20
CA VAL A 383 2.40 -10.66 -29.85
C VAL A 383 3.55 -11.39 -29.15
N ILE A 384 4.53 -11.85 -29.93
CA ILE A 384 5.80 -12.35 -29.45
C ILE A 384 6.88 -11.31 -29.74
N TYR A 385 7.60 -10.90 -28.70
CA TYR A 385 8.84 -10.13 -28.83
C TYR A 385 10.01 -11.04 -28.48
N GLU A 386 11.00 -11.11 -29.35
CA GLU A 386 12.19 -11.92 -29.13
C GLU A 386 13.44 -11.13 -29.53
N MET A 387 14.44 -11.11 -28.65
CA MET A 387 15.57 -10.20 -28.75
C MET A 387 16.88 -10.88 -28.33
N ALA A 388 17.94 -10.62 -29.08
CA ALA A 388 19.34 -10.89 -28.73
C ALA A 388 20.08 -9.55 -28.67
N ILE A 389 20.39 -9.09 -27.46
CA ILE A 389 21.05 -7.82 -27.17
C ILE A 389 22.52 -8.10 -26.88
N PRO A 390 23.45 -7.65 -27.73
CA PRO A 390 24.88 -7.84 -27.51
C PRO A 390 25.33 -7.15 -26.24
N TRP A 391 26.24 -7.78 -25.49
CA TRP A 391 26.85 -7.16 -24.31
C TRP A 391 27.64 -5.89 -24.63
N GLU A 392 28.02 -5.69 -25.88
CA GLU A 392 28.60 -4.42 -26.35
C GLU A 392 27.66 -3.23 -26.11
N TYR A 393 26.34 -3.45 -26.17
CA TYR A 393 25.34 -2.41 -25.90
C TYR A 393 25.43 -1.88 -24.45
N PHE A 394 25.99 -2.68 -23.54
CA PHE A 394 26.21 -2.32 -22.14
C PHE A 394 27.49 -1.49 -21.89
N ARG A 395 28.39 -1.36 -22.88
CA ARG A 395 29.74 -0.79 -22.66
C ARG A 395 29.81 0.75 -22.63
N GLY A 396 28.73 1.46 -22.95
CA GLY A 396 28.62 2.93 -22.84
C GLY A 396 29.56 3.72 -23.76
N ASP A 397 29.24 5.01 -23.94
CA ASP A 397 30.08 5.96 -24.69
C ASP A 397 31.00 6.74 -23.75
N ARG A 398 32.30 6.43 -23.78
CA ARG A 398 33.43 7.31 -23.42
C ARG A 398 33.48 8.03 -22.07
N ARG A 399 32.66 7.68 -21.06
CA ARG A 399 32.70 8.30 -19.71
C ARG A 399 32.83 7.27 -18.55
N PRO A 400 33.95 7.27 -17.80
CA PRO A 400 34.11 6.43 -16.60
C PRO A 400 33.12 6.78 -15.48
N PRO A 401 32.80 5.84 -14.56
CA PRO A 401 33.26 4.45 -14.53
C PRO A 401 32.44 3.58 -15.49
N TRP A 402 33.11 2.76 -16.28
CA TRP A 402 32.47 1.93 -17.30
C TRP A 402 31.94 0.64 -16.70
N VAL A 403 30.89 0.07 -17.30
CA VAL A 403 30.56 -1.34 -17.07
C VAL A 403 31.61 -2.18 -17.78
N ASP A 404 32.61 -2.64 -17.03
CA ASP A 404 33.68 -3.48 -17.59
C ASP A 404 33.15 -4.90 -17.84
N ILE A 405 32.52 -5.08 -19.00
CA ILE A 405 32.14 -6.41 -19.51
C ILE A 405 33.28 -6.90 -20.41
N PRO A 406 34.03 -7.94 -19.99
CA PRO A 406 35.12 -8.50 -20.78
C PRO A 406 34.68 -8.89 -22.20
N ALA A 407 35.63 -9.01 -23.13
CA ALA A 407 35.36 -9.56 -24.46
C ALA A 407 34.77 -10.98 -24.41
N SER A 408 35.03 -11.73 -23.34
CA SER A 408 34.45 -13.05 -23.07
C SER A 408 33.01 -13.03 -22.54
N GLY A 409 32.38 -11.84 -22.44
CA GLY A 409 31.08 -11.65 -21.83
C GLY A 409 31.13 -11.42 -20.31
N PRO A 410 29.98 -11.10 -19.69
CA PRO A 410 29.88 -10.88 -18.26
C PRO A 410 30.08 -12.19 -17.49
N ARG A 411 30.40 -12.06 -16.20
CA ARG A 411 30.56 -13.21 -15.31
C ARG A 411 29.23 -13.53 -14.63
N LYS A 412 29.08 -14.76 -14.14
CA LYS A 412 28.04 -15.14 -13.18
C LYS A 412 27.98 -14.11 -12.05
N GLY A 413 26.77 -13.70 -11.68
CA GLY A 413 26.52 -12.72 -10.63
C GLY A 413 26.63 -11.27 -11.09
N PHE A 414 26.94 -11.02 -12.37
CA PHE A 414 26.76 -9.68 -12.94
C PHE A 414 25.30 -9.23 -12.80
N THR A 415 25.10 -7.96 -12.46
CA THR A 415 23.78 -7.40 -12.22
C THR A 415 23.60 -6.05 -12.89
N PHE A 416 22.39 -5.79 -13.37
CA PHE A 416 22.00 -4.54 -14.00
C PHE A 416 20.51 -4.27 -13.73
N GLY A 417 20.06 -3.03 -13.91
CA GLY A 417 18.65 -2.67 -13.84
C GLY A 417 17.96 -2.87 -15.18
N LEU A 418 16.78 -3.47 -15.18
CA LEU A 418 15.97 -3.73 -16.36
C LEU A 418 14.52 -3.36 -16.08
N ASN A 419 13.90 -2.69 -17.03
CA ASN A 419 12.46 -2.62 -17.12
C ASN A 419 11.99 -2.95 -18.54
N LEU A 420 10.88 -3.68 -18.61
CA LEU A 420 10.16 -3.99 -19.84
C LEU A 420 8.77 -3.39 -19.65
N VAL A 421 8.41 -2.43 -20.49
CA VAL A 421 7.13 -1.71 -20.38
C VAL A 421 6.39 -1.79 -21.70
N MET A 422 5.34 -2.58 -21.72
CA MET A 422 4.45 -2.71 -22.86
C MET A 422 3.36 -1.65 -22.74
N LEU A 423 3.23 -0.82 -23.75
CA LEU A 423 2.07 0.02 -23.96
C LEU A 423 0.94 -0.82 -24.54
N ASP A 424 -0.25 -0.60 -24.00
CA ASP A 424 -1.48 -1.27 -24.41
C ASP A 424 -2.51 -0.21 -24.85
N ASP A 425 -2.91 -0.27 -26.12
CA ASP A 425 -3.87 0.63 -26.76
C ASP A 425 -5.15 -0.09 -27.19
N ASP A 426 -6.09 -0.29 -26.27
CA ASP A 426 -7.40 -0.89 -26.59
C ASP A 426 -8.26 -0.12 -27.62
N THR A 427 -7.91 1.12 -27.96
CA THR A 427 -8.84 2.07 -28.61
C THR A 427 -8.39 2.53 -29.99
N GLY A 428 -7.12 2.34 -30.33
CA GLY A 428 -6.44 2.97 -31.46
C GLY A 428 -6.28 4.49 -31.31
N LEU A 429 -6.68 5.07 -30.17
CA LEU A 429 -6.52 6.49 -29.84
C LEU A 429 -5.26 6.74 -29.02
N GLY A 430 -4.52 5.68 -28.67
CA GLY A 430 -3.27 5.66 -27.93
C GLY A 430 -3.38 4.96 -26.59
N ALA A 431 -2.22 4.53 -26.08
CA ALA A 431 -2.15 3.68 -24.91
C ALA A 431 -2.91 4.24 -23.70
N CYS A 432 -3.64 3.35 -23.02
CA CYS A 432 -4.39 3.65 -21.80
C CYS A 432 -3.64 3.19 -20.55
N LYS A 433 -2.89 2.11 -20.71
CA LYS A 433 -2.25 1.38 -19.62
C LYS A 433 -0.91 0.84 -20.09
N THR A 434 -0.08 0.48 -19.12
CA THR A 434 1.14 -0.26 -19.38
C THR A 434 1.15 -1.56 -18.60
N LEU A 435 1.76 -2.60 -19.17
CA LEU A 435 2.18 -3.79 -18.42
C LEU A 435 3.70 -3.75 -18.28
N SER A 436 4.18 -3.80 -17.04
CA SER A 436 5.59 -3.58 -16.73
C SER A 436 6.20 -4.65 -15.84
N LEU A 437 7.48 -4.90 -16.06
CA LEU A 437 8.30 -5.77 -15.20
C LEU A 437 8.45 -5.17 -13.80
N ALA A 438 8.60 -3.84 -13.74
CA ALA A 438 8.65 -3.02 -12.54
C ALA A 438 8.12 -1.60 -12.84
N PRO A 439 7.70 -0.81 -11.84
CA PRO A 439 7.05 0.50 -12.06
C PRO A 439 8.03 1.65 -12.37
N GLY A 440 9.29 1.39 -12.72
CA GLY A 440 10.30 2.45 -12.84
C GLY A 440 10.30 3.26 -14.14
N LEU A 441 9.38 3.02 -15.07
CA LEU A 441 9.24 3.85 -16.28
C LEU A 441 7.80 4.37 -16.36
N VAL A 442 7.63 5.65 -16.01
CA VAL A 442 6.34 6.34 -16.06
C VAL A 442 6.16 7.00 -17.44
N ILE A 443 5.09 6.64 -18.13
CA ILE A 443 4.82 7.13 -19.48
C ILE A 443 3.80 8.27 -19.41
N GLY A 444 4.23 9.48 -19.77
CA GLY A 444 3.35 10.62 -20.01
C GLY A 444 3.23 10.92 -21.50
N ARG A 445 2.00 11.06 -22.02
CA ARG A 445 1.77 11.21 -23.47
C ARG A 445 2.10 12.60 -24.03
N GLN A 446 2.21 13.63 -23.19
CA GLN A 446 2.25 15.02 -23.66
C GLN A 446 3.56 15.40 -24.35
N ASP A 447 4.66 14.68 -24.14
CA ASP A 447 5.94 14.96 -24.80
C ASP A 447 6.91 13.76 -24.74
N ARG A 448 7.46 13.37 -25.90
CA ARG A 448 8.50 12.33 -26.03
C ARG A 448 9.73 12.60 -25.17
N PHE A 449 10.04 13.88 -24.89
CA PHE A 449 11.14 14.27 -24.02
C PHE A 449 10.84 14.00 -22.53
N LEU A 450 9.57 13.78 -22.16
CA LEU A 450 9.18 13.38 -20.80
C LEU A 450 9.39 11.89 -20.54
N LEU A 451 9.62 11.06 -21.57
CA LEU A 451 9.95 9.64 -21.37
C LEU A 451 11.16 9.46 -20.45
N TRP A 452 12.20 10.28 -20.66
CA TRP A 452 13.39 10.28 -19.82
C TRP A 452 13.15 10.88 -18.42
N ARG A 453 12.11 11.71 -18.23
CA ARG A 453 11.74 12.19 -16.89
C ARG A 453 11.01 11.13 -16.07
N GLY A 454 10.32 10.21 -16.74
CA GLY A 454 9.68 9.07 -16.10
C GLY A 454 10.62 7.89 -15.86
N PHE A 455 11.89 8.00 -16.25
CA PHE A 455 12.91 6.95 -16.14
C PHE A 455 13.55 7.00 -14.75
N VAL A 456 13.17 6.04 -13.90
CA VAL A 456 13.60 5.95 -12.49
C VAL A 456 14.31 4.60 -12.27
N PRO A 457 15.64 4.54 -12.45
CA PRO A 457 16.44 3.33 -12.30
C PRO A 457 16.28 2.59 -10.97
N ASP A 458 16.10 3.32 -9.86
CA ASP A 458 15.90 2.72 -8.53
C ASP A 458 14.67 1.82 -8.49
N ALA A 459 13.66 2.08 -9.31
CA ALA A 459 12.43 1.29 -9.41
C ALA A 459 12.49 0.22 -10.53
N PHE A 460 13.65 -0.02 -11.16
CA PHE A 460 13.81 -1.09 -12.14
C PHE A 460 13.96 -2.45 -11.49
N ALA A 461 13.59 -3.50 -12.21
CA ALA A 461 13.88 -4.83 -11.74
C ALA A 461 15.39 -5.09 -11.82
N LYS A 462 15.94 -5.72 -10.79
CA LYS A 462 17.33 -6.15 -10.78
C LYS A 462 17.46 -7.49 -11.49
N VAL A 463 18.23 -7.56 -12.57
CA VAL A 463 18.54 -8.83 -13.24
C VAL A 463 19.88 -9.35 -12.77
N VAL A 464 19.94 -10.62 -12.42
CA VAL A 464 21.16 -11.31 -11.99
C VAL A 464 21.47 -12.45 -12.96
N LEU A 465 22.72 -12.50 -13.46
CA LEU A 465 23.17 -13.58 -14.33
C LEU A 465 23.50 -14.85 -13.52
N GLU A 466 22.79 -15.94 -13.79
CA GLU A 466 23.05 -17.26 -13.20
C GLU A 466 23.70 -18.22 -14.21
N GLU A 467 24.44 -19.20 -13.71
CA GLU A 467 24.88 -20.33 -14.56
C GLU A 467 23.68 -21.22 -14.88
N GLY A 468 23.75 -21.92 -16.00
CA GLY A 468 22.75 -22.94 -16.38
C GLY A 468 22.67 -24.05 -15.34
N ARG A 469 21.53 -24.76 -15.32
CA ARG A 469 21.29 -25.89 -14.43
C ARG A 469 21.88 -27.19 -14.97
#